data_AF-A0A979FV44-F1
#
_entry.id   AF-A0A979FV44-F1
#
_cell.length_a   1.000
_cell.length_b   1.000
_cell.length_c   1.000
_cell.angle_alpha   90.00
_cell.angle_beta   90.00
_cell.angle_gamma   90.00
#
_symmetry.space_group_name_H-M   'P 1'
#
loop_
_entity.id
_entity.type
_entity.pdbx_description
1 polymer ?
#
loop_
_entity_poly.entity_id
_entity_poly.type
_entity_poly.pdbx_seq_one_letter_code
_entity_poly.pdbx_strand_id
1 'polypeptide(L)'
;MPSTCKLMLLLRICQLVLLLTNVTGMAATAFQTQLQDVRLLSPISALMDVRNLSFTATPLEVFMPLSWTTNGTYASQKEVCAEAGGIPLLIKTQRTLNDTQTVVWAGGHYLPFNMFAWSCARDFDGDGEPEWPDGEKTAATIFTADRLGTMLLAGGPAYFYSTSQYLMSSFETKASTFPVLCSRNPA
;
A
#
# COMPACT_ATOMS: atom_id res chain seq x y z
N MET A 1 -51.83 -11.96 35.70
CA MET A 1 -50.60 -11.31 36.21
C MET A 1 -49.37 -11.90 35.52
N PRO A 2 -48.92 -11.26 34.43
CA PRO A 2 -47.49 -11.14 34.12
C PRO A 2 -47.20 -9.76 33.50
N SER A 3 -46.91 -8.74 34.33
CA SER A 3 -46.71 -7.35 33.86
C SER A 3 -45.38 -6.74 34.31
N THR A 4 -44.73 -7.32 35.33
CA THR A 4 -43.52 -6.76 35.94
C THR A 4 -42.22 -7.08 35.18
N CYS A 5 -42.19 -8.13 34.35
CA CYS A 5 -40.96 -8.57 33.67
C CYS A 5 -40.61 -7.73 32.43
N LYS A 6 -41.59 -7.20 31.69
CA LYS A 6 -41.36 -6.36 30.51
C LYS A 6 -40.86 -4.95 30.86
N LEU A 7 -41.26 -4.42 32.02
CA LEU A 7 -40.87 -3.08 32.48
C LEU A 7 -39.40 -3.03 32.91
N MET A 8 -38.88 -4.11 33.51
CA MET A 8 -37.46 -4.17 33.92
C MET A 8 -36.50 -4.28 32.72
N LEU A 9 -36.92 -4.93 31.63
CA LEU A 9 -36.09 -5.07 30.43
C LEU A 9 -35.94 -3.73 29.68
N LEU A 10 -37.02 -2.96 29.59
CA LEU A 10 -37.01 -1.62 28.99
C LEU A 10 -36.16 -0.63 29.80
N LEU A 11 -36.19 -0.71 31.14
CA LEU A 11 -35.34 0.14 31.99
C LEU A 11 -33.84 -0.13 31.78
N ARG A 12 -33.45 -1.40 31.60
CA ARG A 12 -32.04 -1.76 31.38
C ARG A 12 -31.53 -1.35 30.00
N ILE A 13 -32.37 -1.39 28.97
CA ILE A 13 -32.01 -0.90 27.63
C ILE A 13 -31.86 0.63 27.65
N CYS A 14 -32.75 1.36 28.33
CA CYS A 14 -32.60 2.81 28.50
C CYS A 14 -31.33 3.20 29.26
N GLN A 15 -30.94 2.45 30.30
CA GLN A 15 -29.68 2.70 31.01
C GLN A 15 -28.44 2.44 30.13
N LEU A 16 -28.47 1.43 29.27
CA LEU A 16 -27.36 1.13 28.35
C LEU A 16 -27.22 2.22 27.26
N VAL A 17 -28.34 2.74 26.74
CA VAL A 17 -28.34 3.84 25.76
C VAL A 17 -27.90 5.18 26.39
N LEU A 18 -28.23 5.44 27.67
CA LEU A 18 -27.72 6.61 28.40
C LEU A 18 -26.21 6.52 28.69
N LEU A 19 -25.69 5.32 28.94
CA LEU A 19 -24.24 5.11 29.12
C LEU A 19 -23.47 5.30 27.80
N LEU A 20 -24.01 4.84 26.67
CA LEU A 20 -23.38 4.99 25.35
C LEU A 20 -23.38 6.44 24.84
N THR A 21 -24.37 7.26 25.22
CA THR A 21 -24.42 8.69 24.84
C THR A 21 -23.54 9.59 25.71
N ASN A 22 -23.24 9.19 26.95
CA ASN A 22 -22.36 9.97 27.83
C ASN A 22 -20.86 9.77 27.54
N VAL A 23 -20.44 8.63 26.97
CA VAL A 23 -19.02 8.38 26.63
C VAL A 23 -18.58 9.17 25.38
N THR A 24 -19.50 9.48 24.46
CA THR A 24 -19.21 10.33 23.29
C THR A 24 -19.22 11.83 23.59
N GLY A 25 -19.87 12.26 24.68
CA GLY A 25 -19.92 13.66 25.11
C GLY A 25 -18.66 14.16 25.85
N MET A 26 -17.90 13.26 26.48
CA MET A 26 -16.68 13.63 27.23
C MET A 26 -15.41 13.66 26.36
N ALA A 27 -15.38 12.94 25.24
CA ALA A 27 -14.26 13.02 24.28
C ALA A 27 -14.33 14.31 23.42
N ALA A 28 -15.53 14.83 23.18
CA ALA A 28 -15.73 16.06 22.40
C ALA A 28 -15.40 17.33 23.20
N THR A 29 -15.48 17.30 24.54
CA THR A 29 -15.27 18.48 25.39
C THR A 29 -13.81 18.70 25.80
N ALA A 30 -12.94 17.69 25.69
CA ALA A 30 -11.50 17.84 25.93
C ALA A 30 -10.71 18.34 24.70
N PHE A 31 -11.30 18.28 23.50
CA PHE A 31 -10.67 18.80 22.28
C PHE A 31 -11.07 20.26 21.97
N GLN A 32 -12.12 20.77 22.63
CA GLN A 32 -12.71 22.08 22.31
C GLN A 32 -12.11 23.25 23.11
N THR A 33 -11.39 22.99 24.21
CA THR A 33 -10.84 24.04 25.09
C THR A 33 -9.44 24.53 24.70
N GLN A 34 -8.77 23.90 23.71
CA GLN A 34 -7.52 24.43 23.14
C GLN A 34 -7.71 25.39 21.96
N LEU A 35 -8.96 25.63 21.52
CA LEU A 35 -9.27 26.50 20.38
C LEU A 35 -9.85 27.88 20.76
N GLN A 36 -9.94 28.22 22.05
CA GLN A 36 -10.60 29.44 22.49
C GLN A 36 -9.71 30.67 22.69
N ASP A 37 -8.40 30.59 22.49
CA ASP A 37 -7.48 31.73 22.70
C ASP A 37 -7.01 32.46 21.43
N VAL A 38 -7.73 32.33 20.31
CA VAL A 38 -7.44 33.11 19.10
C VAL A 38 -8.70 33.80 18.59
N ARG A 39 -9.13 34.84 19.33
CA ARG A 39 -9.96 35.91 18.76
C ARG A 39 -9.27 37.26 18.93
N LEU A 40 -8.56 37.65 17.88
CA LEU A 40 -8.27 39.06 17.56
C LEU A 40 -8.59 39.30 16.07
N LEU A 41 -9.85 39.68 15.84
CA LEU A 41 -10.32 40.73 14.92
C LEU A 41 -9.80 40.78 13.46
N SER A 42 -10.55 40.11 12.56
CA SER A 42 -10.93 40.52 11.17
C SER A 42 -9.87 40.65 10.04
N PRO A 43 -10.23 40.57 8.74
CA PRO A 43 -11.56 40.32 8.15
C PRO A 43 -11.62 39.03 7.30
N ILE A 44 -12.86 38.67 6.96
CA ILE A 44 -13.30 37.53 6.13
C ILE A 44 -12.72 37.54 4.68
N SER A 45 -11.79 38.43 4.36
CA SER A 45 -11.15 38.55 3.05
C SER A 45 -10.10 37.46 2.76
N ALA A 46 -9.57 36.79 3.79
CA ALA A 46 -8.65 35.66 3.60
C ALA A 46 -9.36 34.32 3.31
N LEU A 47 -10.69 34.26 3.48
CA LEU A 47 -11.49 33.04 3.25
C LEU A 47 -11.90 32.84 1.77
N MET A 48 -11.67 33.83 0.90
CA MET A 48 -11.86 33.66 -0.54
C MET A 48 -10.65 33.07 -1.26
N ASP A 49 -9.50 32.94 -0.59
CA ASP A 49 -8.27 32.41 -1.19
C ASP A 49 -7.95 30.96 -0.78
N VAL A 50 -8.89 30.28 -0.11
CA VAL A 50 -8.77 28.84 0.23
C VAL A 50 -9.46 27.95 -0.81
N ARG A 51 -10.18 28.54 -1.79
CA ARG A 51 -10.79 27.77 -2.89
C ARG A 51 -9.83 27.37 -3.99
N ASN A 52 -8.54 27.74 -3.90
CA ASN A 52 -7.57 27.46 -4.96
C ASN A 52 -6.32 26.68 -4.49
N LEU A 53 -6.38 26.01 -3.35
CA LEU A 53 -5.48 24.89 -3.10
C LEU A 53 -6.00 23.70 -3.91
N SER A 54 -5.79 23.75 -5.23
CA SER A 54 -5.81 22.54 -6.05
C SER A 54 -4.67 21.66 -5.55
N PHE A 55 -4.96 20.73 -4.65
CA PHE A 55 -4.04 19.64 -4.34
C PHE A 55 -3.91 18.79 -5.59
N THR A 56 -3.04 19.19 -6.50
CA THR A 56 -2.58 18.33 -7.59
C THR A 56 -1.61 17.35 -6.96
N ALA A 57 -2.14 16.22 -6.49
CA ALA A 57 -1.29 15.10 -6.10
C ALA A 57 -0.33 14.84 -7.27
N THR A 58 0.97 14.94 -7.03
CA THR A 58 1.97 14.61 -8.05
C THR A 58 1.69 13.18 -8.50
N PRO A 59 1.51 12.92 -9.81
CA PRO A 59 1.20 11.58 -10.27
C PRO A 59 2.27 10.57 -9.81
N LEU A 60 1.83 9.37 -9.45
CA LEU A 60 2.72 8.22 -9.25
C LEU A 60 3.58 8.06 -10.50
N GLU A 61 4.90 8.07 -10.30
CA GLU A 61 5.87 7.76 -11.35
C GLU A 61 6.38 6.34 -11.11
N VAL A 62 6.23 5.45 -12.11
CA VAL A 62 6.82 4.10 -12.10
C VAL A 62 8.07 4.11 -12.97
N PHE A 63 9.17 3.56 -12.48
CA PHE A 63 10.44 3.56 -13.22
C PHE A 63 11.37 2.42 -12.77
N MET A 64 12.45 2.20 -13.52
CA MET A 64 13.56 1.33 -13.13
C MET A 64 14.86 2.13 -13.12
N PRO A 65 15.62 2.15 -12.01
CA PRO A 65 16.95 2.74 -11.96
C PRO A 65 17.93 2.05 -12.92
N LEU A 66 19.04 2.74 -13.21
CA LEU A 66 20.16 2.15 -13.95
C LEU A 66 20.90 1.09 -13.13
N SER A 67 20.90 1.21 -11.80
CA SER A 67 21.47 0.22 -10.88
C SER A 67 20.61 -1.05 -10.87
N TRP A 68 21.25 -2.20 -11.07
CA TRP A 68 20.62 -3.51 -11.05
C TRP A 68 21.17 -4.32 -9.86
N THR A 69 20.41 -5.33 -9.41
CA THR A 69 20.84 -6.18 -8.28
C THR A 69 20.63 -7.66 -8.57
N THR A 70 21.54 -8.51 -8.10
CA THR A 70 21.34 -9.96 -8.00
C THR A 70 20.62 -10.35 -6.71
N ASN A 71 20.58 -9.42 -5.74
CA ASN A 71 19.99 -9.65 -4.44
C ASN A 71 18.55 -9.15 -4.46
N GLY A 72 17.62 -10.08 -4.64
CA GLY A 72 16.20 -9.82 -4.60
C GLY A 72 15.65 -9.50 -3.21
N THR A 73 16.43 -9.17 -2.17
CA THR A 73 15.88 -8.81 -0.84
C THR A 73 15.26 -7.42 -0.83
N TYR A 74 14.31 -7.16 0.09
CA TYR A 74 13.68 -5.84 0.21
C TYR A 74 14.68 -4.75 0.61
N ALA A 75 15.69 -5.07 1.43
CA ALA A 75 16.76 -4.15 1.80
C ALA A 75 17.55 -3.68 0.57
N SER A 76 18.01 -4.61 -0.28
CA SER A 76 18.76 -4.26 -1.50
C SER A 76 17.91 -3.45 -2.48
N GLN A 77 16.62 -3.76 -2.62
CA GLN A 77 15.73 -2.96 -3.47
C GLN A 77 15.51 -1.54 -2.94
N LYS A 78 15.41 -1.37 -1.61
CA LYS A 78 15.33 -0.03 -1.00
C LYS A 78 16.58 0.79 -1.31
N GLU A 79 17.77 0.20 -1.20
CA GLU A 79 19.02 0.88 -1.54
C GLU A 79 19.03 1.33 -2.99
N VAL A 80 18.74 0.43 -3.93
CA VAL A 80 18.70 0.73 -5.38
C VAL A 80 17.68 1.83 -5.70
N CYS A 81 16.47 1.78 -5.14
CA CYS A 81 15.47 2.82 -5.38
C CYS A 81 15.84 4.15 -4.71
N ALA A 82 16.43 4.12 -3.51
CA ALA A 82 16.82 5.33 -2.79
C ALA A 82 17.94 6.10 -3.49
N GLU A 83 18.91 5.41 -4.10
CA GLU A 83 19.95 6.02 -4.95
C GLU A 83 19.35 6.84 -6.10
N ALA A 84 18.19 6.41 -6.62
CA ALA A 84 17.45 7.11 -7.66
C ALA A 84 16.34 8.02 -7.11
N GLY A 85 16.30 8.29 -5.80
CA GLY A 85 15.31 9.17 -5.18
C GLY A 85 13.87 8.62 -5.21
N GLY A 86 13.70 7.30 -5.10
CA GLY A 86 12.40 6.64 -5.03
C GLY A 86 12.33 5.55 -3.95
N ILE A 87 11.25 4.79 -3.98
CA ILE A 87 11.03 3.62 -3.11
C ILE A 87 10.67 2.38 -3.95
N PRO A 88 10.76 1.16 -3.40
CA PRO A 88 10.30 -0.03 -4.12
C PRO A 88 8.80 0.06 -4.45
N LEU A 89 8.44 -0.38 -5.66
CA LEU A 89 7.10 -0.23 -6.21
C LEU A 89 6.09 -1.27 -5.66
N LEU A 90 4.97 -0.79 -5.13
CA LEU A 90 3.81 -1.61 -4.78
C LEU A 90 2.81 -1.61 -5.95
N ILE A 91 2.55 -2.76 -6.56
CA ILE A 91 1.68 -2.87 -7.74
C ILE A 91 0.28 -3.31 -7.29
N LYS A 92 -0.54 -2.36 -6.82
CA LYS A 92 -1.85 -2.66 -6.21
C LYS A 92 -3.07 -2.32 -7.08
N THR A 93 -2.89 -1.52 -8.13
CA THR A 93 -3.99 -1.06 -8.98
C THR A 93 -3.74 -1.42 -10.45
N GLN A 94 -4.81 -1.49 -11.24
CA GLN A 94 -4.70 -1.73 -12.69
C GLN A 94 -3.86 -0.66 -13.38
N ARG A 95 -3.94 0.61 -12.92
CA ARG A 95 -3.12 1.70 -13.47
C ARG A 95 -1.63 1.43 -13.23
N THR A 96 -1.25 1.16 -11.99
CA THR A 96 0.15 0.84 -11.64
C THR A 96 0.64 -0.39 -12.38
N LEU A 97 -0.21 -1.41 -12.57
CA LEU A 97 0.13 -2.60 -13.35
C LEU A 97 0.43 -2.28 -14.82
N ASN A 98 -0.38 -1.43 -15.46
CA ASN A 98 -0.16 -1.02 -16.85
C ASN A 98 1.13 -0.20 -17.02
N ASP A 99 1.38 0.73 -16.09
CA ASP A 99 2.61 1.55 -16.08
C ASP A 99 3.85 0.66 -15.88
N THR A 100 3.76 -0.30 -14.94
CA THR A 100 4.79 -1.31 -14.70
C THR A 100 5.08 -2.12 -15.95
N GLN A 101 4.04 -2.62 -16.63
CA GLN A 101 4.21 -3.42 -17.84
C GLN A 101 4.97 -2.65 -18.92
N THR A 102 4.65 -1.37 -19.10
CA THR A 102 5.33 -0.49 -20.06
C THR A 102 6.81 -0.32 -19.72
N VAL A 103 7.12 -0.04 -18.45
CA VAL A 103 8.49 0.15 -17.97
C VAL A 103 9.32 -1.13 -18.12
N VAL A 104 8.76 -2.29 -17.77
CA VAL A 104 9.46 -3.59 -17.84
C VAL A 104 9.67 -4.03 -19.28
N TRP A 105 8.71 -3.75 -20.18
CA TRP A 105 8.93 -3.96 -21.61
C TRP A 105 10.10 -3.14 -22.16
N ALA A 106 10.26 -1.90 -21.70
CA ALA A 106 11.29 -0.99 -22.20
C ALA A 106 12.69 -1.28 -21.66
N GLY A 107 12.82 -1.78 -20.42
CA GLY A 107 14.13 -1.90 -19.75
C GLY A 107 14.33 -3.13 -18.85
N GLY A 108 13.41 -4.10 -18.90
CA GLY A 108 13.52 -5.33 -18.12
C GLY A 108 14.70 -6.20 -18.56
N HIS A 109 15.03 -7.19 -17.74
CA HIS A 109 15.96 -8.23 -18.14
C HIS A 109 15.24 -9.30 -18.96
N TYR A 110 15.72 -9.57 -20.17
CA TYR A 110 15.16 -10.61 -21.01
C TYR A 110 15.61 -12.00 -20.54
N LEU A 111 14.64 -12.84 -20.17
CA LEU A 111 14.82 -14.30 -20.16
C LEU A 111 13.95 -14.87 -21.29
N PRO A 112 14.19 -16.10 -21.76
CA PRO A 112 13.44 -16.64 -22.89
C PRO A 112 11.93 -16.40 -22.75
N PHE A 113 11.36 -15.73 -23.77
CA PHE A 113 9.93 -15.43 -23.90
C PHE A 113 9.35 -14.35 -22.97
N ASN A 114 10.15 -13.66 -22.14
CA ASN A 114 9.63 -12.59 -21.27
C ASN A 114 10.67 -11.57 -20.80
N MET A 115 10.18 -10.41 -20.35
CA MET A 115 10.97 -9.41 -19.65
C MET A 115 10.66 -9.45 -18.15
N PHE A 116 11.70 -9.30 -17.33
CA PHE A 116 11.62 -9.44 -15.88
C PHE A 116 12.26 -8.26 -15.16
N ALA A 117 11.68 -7.93 -14.01
CA ALA A 117 12.27 -7.01 -13.05
C ALA A 117 11.97 -7.49 -11.63
N TRP A 118 12.83 -7.14 -10.68
CA TRP A 118 12.57 -7.40 -9.27
C TRP A 118 11.31 -6.67 -8.79
N SER A 119 10.43 -7.42 -8.12
CA SER A 119 9.29 -6.91 -7.37
C SER A 119 9.62 -6.87 -5.88
N CYS A 120 9.01 -5.94 -5.15
CA CYS A 120 9.13 -5.87 -3.70
C CYS A 120 8.23 -6.88 -2.97
N ALA A 121 7.39 -7.63 -3.71
CA ALA A 121 6.61 -8.73 -3.15
C ALA A 121 7.52 -9.83 -2.57
N ARG A 122 7.10 -10.42 -1.45
CA ARG A 122 7.88 -11.43 -0.72
C ARG A 122 6.99 -12.48 -0.09
N ASP A 123 7.45 -13.71 -0.07
CA ASP A 123 6.91 -14.72 0.82
C ASP A 123 7.65 -14.62 2.16
N PHE A 124 7.03 -13.94 3.14
CA PHE A 124 7.63 -13.76 4.47
C PHE A 124 7.50 -15.00 5.34
N ASP A 125 6.42 -15.76 5.17
CA ASP A 125 6.06 -16.88 6.04
C ASP A 125 6.48 -18.25 5.48
N GLY A 126 6.95 -18.29 4.22
CA GLY A 126 7.28 -19.51 3.51
C GLY A 126 6.05 -20.35 3.14
N ASP A 127 4.87 -19.73 3.13
CA ASP A 127 3.58 -20.39 2.85
C ASP A 127 3.25 -20.41 1.35
N GLY A 128 4.11 -19.80 0.53
CA GLY A 128 3.93 -19.67 -0.92
C GLY A 128 3.04 -18.50 -1.33
N GLU A 129 2.51 -17.70 -0.40
CA GLU A 129 1.65 -16.56 -0.69
C GLU A 129 2.41 -15.23 -0.50
N PRO A 130 2.86 -14.58 -1.58
CA PRO A 130 3.60 -13.35 -1.46
C PRO A 130 2.75 -12.22 -0.89
N GLU A 131 3.39 -11.36 -0.12
CA GLU A 131 2.89 -10.14 0.49
C GLU A 131 3.68 -8.93 -0.01
N TRP A 132 3.02 -7.78 0.05
CA TRP A 132 3.67 -6.49 -0.08
C TRP A 132 4.39 -6.12 1.24
N PRO A 133 5.38 -5.20 1.20
CA PRO A 133 6.09 -4.76 2.39
C PRO A 133 5.22 -4.09 3.48
N ASP A 134 3.96 -3.76 3.17
CA ASP A 134 2.98 -3.24 4.13
C ASP A 134 2.09 -4.33 4.75
N GLY A 135 2.38 -5.61 4.47
CA GLY A 135 1.69 -6.78 5.04
C GLY A 135 0.41 -7.19 4.32
N GLU A 136 0.02 -6.48 3.25
CA GLU A 136 -1.11 -6.91 2.44
C GLU A 136 -0.70 -8.07 1.52
N LYS A 137 -1.45 -9.18 1.57
CA LYS A 137 -1.27 -10.32 0.67
C LYS A 137 -1.48 -9.87 -0.78
N THR A 138 -0.56 -10.25 -1.67
CA THR A 138 -0.63 -9.82 -3.08
C THR A 138 -1.87 -10.35 -3.79
N ALA A 139 -2.36 -11.54 -3.40
CA ALA A 139 -3.58 -12.14 -3.91
C ALA A 139 -4.85 -11.31 -3.60
N ALA A 140 -4.80 -10.44 -2.60
CA ALA A 140 -5.89 -9.53 -2.24
C ALA A 140 -5.87 -8.21 -3.04
N THR A 141 -4.90 -8.04 -3.95
CA THR A 141 -4.72 -6.82 -4.75
C THR A 141 -5.11 -7.02 -6.21
N ILE A 142 -4.29 -6.58 -7.17
CA ILE A 142 -4.54 -6.73 -8.61
C ILE A 142 -4.06 -8.08 -9.16
N PHE A 143 -3.29 -8.84 -8.38
CA PHE A 143 -2.84 -10.18 -8.76
C PHE A 143 -3.80 -11.20 -8.18
N THR A 144 -4.48 -11.95 -9.05
CA THR A 144 -5.25 -13.13 -8.66
C THR A 144 -4.31 -14.33 -8.48
N ALA A 145 -4.76 -15.39 -7.80
CA ALA A 145 -3.94 -16.56 -7.51
C ALA A 145 -3.35 -17.23 -8.77
N ASP A 146 -4.06 -17.19 -9.92
CA ASP A 146 -3.58 -17.69 -11.21
C ASP A 146 -2.49 -16.84 -11.86
N ARG A 147 -2.22 -15.64 -11.32
CA ARG A 147 -1.12 -14.74 -11.72
C ARG A 147 0.08 -14.82 -10.77
N LEU A 148 0.01 -15.67 -9.77
CA LEU A 148 1.12 -16.01 -8.90
C LEU A 148 1.73 -17.31 -9.42
N GLY A 149 3.02 -17.28 -9.70
CA GLY A 149 3.73 -18.40 -10.31
C GLY A 149 5.03 -18.70 -9.60
N THR A 150 5.51 -19.92 -9.85
CA THR A 150 6.86 -20.34 -9.50
C THR A 150 7.64 -20.46 -10.80
N MET A 151 8.78 -19.79 -10.89
CA MET A 151 9.68 -20.02 -12.02
C MET A 151 10.14 -21.49 -11.98
N LEU A 152 10.18 -22.21 -13.11
CA LEU A 152 10.57 -23.62 -13.11
C LEU A 152 11.90 -23.78 -12.35
N LEU A 153 11.90 -24.55 -11.25
CA LEU A 153 13.02 -24.73 -10.31
C LEU A 153 13.21 -23.64 -9.21
N ALA A 154 12.21 -22.80 -8.94
CA ALA A 154 12.25 -21.74 -7.93
C ALA A 154 11.59 -22.12 -6.58
N GLY A 155 12.05 -21.46 -5.53
CA GLY A 155 11.60 -21.63 -4.13
C GLY A 155 12.11 -20.55 -3.17
N GLY A 156 12.75 -19.49 -3.71
CA GLY A 156 13.27 -18.38 -2.90
C GLY A 156 12.17 -17.39 -2.49
N PRO A 157 12.35 -16.65 -1.38
CA PRO A 157 11.32 -15.76 -0.83
C PRO A 157 11.09 -14.47 -1.63
N ALA A 158 11.96 -14.19 -2.61
CA ALA A 158 11.86 -13.00 -3.46
C ALA A 158 11.09 -13.26 -4.75
N TYR A 159 10.50 -12.20 -5.34
CA TYR A 159 9.64 -12.30 -6.51
C TYR A 159 10.08 -11.34 -7.62
N PHE A 160 9.90 -11.80 -8.86
CA PHE A 160 9.96 -11.00 -10.07
C PHE A 160 8.57 -10.59 -10.51
N TYR A 161 8.46 -9.44 -11.17
CA TYR A 161 7.37 -9.15 -12.08
C TYR A 161 7.77 -9.52 -13.51
N SER A 162 6.84 -10.12 -14.25
CA SER A 162 6.98 -10.50 -15.66
C SER A 162 6.05 -9.68 -16.55
N THR A 163 6.47 -9.35 -17.78
CA THR A 163 5.60 -8.70 -18.78
C THR A 163 4.37 -9.51 -19.20
N SER A 164 4.28 -10.80 -18.85
CA SER A 164 3.03 -11.58 -18.93
C SER A 164 2.04 -11.27 -17.78
N GLN A 165 2.34 -10.28 -16.93
CA GLN A 165 1.55 -9.86 -15.77
C GLN A 165 1.51 -10.88 -14.63
N TYR A 166 2.60 -11.63 -14.44
CA TYR A 166 2.77 -12.57 -13.33
C TYR A 166 3.74 -12.03 -12.28
N LEU A 167 3.48 -12.36 -11.02
CA LEU A 167 4.51 -12.38 -9.98
C LEU A 167 5.08 -13.80 -9.92
N MET A 168 6.40 -13.90 -10.06
CA MET A 168 7.08 -15.19 -10.13
C MET A 168 8.12 -15.29 -9.02
N SER A 169 8.06 -16.34 -8.19
CA SER A 169 9.09 -16.56 -7.17
C SER A 169 10.46 -16.80 -7.81
N SER A 170 11.49 -16.33 -7.14
CA SER A 170 12.88 -16.39 -7.58
C SER A 170 13.57 -17.68 -7.14
N PHE A 171 14.74 -17.94 -7.72
CA PHE A 171 15.59 -19.05 -7.29
C PHE A 171 16.20 -18.80 -5.91
N GLU A 172 16.33 -19.84 -5.08
CA GLU A 172 17.00 -19.77 -3.77
C GLU A 172 18.48 -19.36 -3.87
N THR A 173 19.12 -19.59 -5.02
CA THR A 173 20.53 -19.27 -5.26
C THR A 173 20.67 -18.32 -6.45
N LYS A 174 21.09 -17.08 -6.13
CA LYS A 174 21.52 -15.98 -7.01
C LYS A 174 21.48 -16.28 -8.52
N ALA A 175 20.36 -15.99 -9.15
CA ALA A 175 20.27 -15.93 -10.61
C ALA A 175 20.33 -14.47 -11.05
N SER A 176 21.21 -14.16 -12.01
CA SER A 176 21.34 -12.95 -12.84
C SER A 176 21.11 -11.58 -12.19
N THR A 177 21.72 -10.54 -12.77
CA THR A 177 21.46 -9.17 -12.28
C THR A 177 20.19 -8.68 -12.95
N PHE A 178 19.18 -8.26 -12.18
CA PHE A 178 17.90 -7.76 -12.69
C PHE A 178 17.67 -6.30 -12.27
N PRO A 179 16.95 -5.50 -13.09
CA PRO A 179 16.51 -4.18 -12.69
C PRO A 179 15.47 -4.26 -11.57
N VAL A 180 15.31 -3.18 -10.80
CA VAL A 180 14.36 -3.08 -9.69
C VAL A 180 13.23 -2.12 -10.04
N LEU A 181 11.99 -2.53 -9.76
CA LEU A 181 10.82 -1.67 -9.91
C LEU A 181 10.74 -0.67 -8.76
N CYS A 182 10.74 0.61 -9.09
CA CYS A 182 10.67 1.71 -8.14
C CYS A 182 9.52 2.66 -8.46
N SER A 183 9.13 3.47 -7.48
CA SER A 183 8.22 4.59 -7.65
C SER A 183 8.69 5.87 -6.97
N ARG A 184 8.20 7.00 -7.49
CA ARG A 184 8.19 8.29 -6.80
C ARG A 184 6.74 8.76 -6.67
N ASN A 185 6.50 9.56 -5.63
CA ASN A 185 5.17 10.06 -5.28
C ASN A 185 4.15 8.91 -5.08
N PRO A 186 4.45 7.93 -4.20
CA PRO A 186 3.48 6.90 -3.87
C PRO A 186 2.21 7.55 -3.32
N ALA A 187 1.06 7.18 -3.89
CA ALA A 187 -0.26 7.67 -3.49
C ALA A 187 -0.68 7.15 -2.12
#